data_AF-A0A259LLV5-F1
#
_entry.id   AF-A0A259LLV5-F1
#
_cell.length_a   1.000
_cell.length_b   1.000
_cell.length_c   1.000
_cell.angle_alpha   90.00
_cell.angle_beta   90.00
_cell.angle_gamma   90.00
#
_symmetry.space_group_name_H-M   'P 1'
#
loop_
_entity.id
_entity.type
_entity.pdbx_description
1 polymer ?
#
loop_
_entity_poly.entity_id
_entity_poly.type
_entity_poly.pdbx_seq_one_letter_code
_entity_poly.pdbx_strand_id
1 'polypeptide(L)'
;QMIDMLEEASPRDLNTITRMQRLKTGALISYALEAGAIIGHAREAERNALAGFANDLGLAYQIADDILDAEGDESIVGKAVSKDKDAGKANFVTLLGVDGARQRVRLLAAQAKEHLAIFRDKAHILLHSVDYVLNRPR
;
A
#
# COMPACT_ATOMS: atom_id res chain seq x y z
N GLN A 1 -12.64 5.41 -6.42
CA GLN A 1 -12.56 6.54 -7.37
C GLN A 1 -13.53 7.68 -7.01
N MET A 2 -14.82 7.43 -6.71
CA MET A 2 -15.74 8.52 -6.30
C MET A 2 -15.38 9.23 -4.99
N ILE A 3 -14.91 8.53 -3.95
CA ILE A 3 -14.50 9.15 -2.67
C ILE A 3 -13.32 10.12 -2.87
N ASP A 4 -12.38 9.75 -3.75
CA ASP A 4 -11.20 10.55 -4.09
C ASP A 4 -11.59 11.90 -4.73
N MET A 5 -12.63 11.88 -5.60
CA MET A 5 -13.15 13.03 -6.34
C MET A 5 -14.12 13.91 -5.53
N LEU A 6 -14.85 13.34 -4.57
CA LEU A 6 -15.87 14.07 -3.80
C LEU A 6 -15.30 14.79 -2.56
N GLU A 7 -14.09 14.43 -2.13
CA GLU A 7 -13.48 14.92 -0.89
C GLU A 7 -12.27 15.85 -1.13
N GLU A 8 -12.27 16.70 -2.17
CA GLU A 8 -11.21 17.71 -2.38
C GLU A 8 -11.17 18.81 -1.28
N ALA A 9 -12.14 18.83 -0.36
CA ALA A 9 -12.36 19.94 0.58
C ALA A 9 -12.25 19.59 2.08
N SER A 10 -11.81 18.39 2.48
CA SER A 10 -11.68 18.03 3.91
C SER A 10 -10.27 17.56 4.29
N PRO A 11 -9.76 17.91 5.50
CA PRO A 11 -8.50 17.38 5.99
C PRO A 11 -8.60 15.86 6.12
N ARG A 12 -7.83 15.11 5.32
CA ARG A 12 -7.80 13.65 5.42
C ARG A 12 -6.75 13.24 6.45
N ASP A 13 -7.19 12.62 7.53
CA ASP A 13 -6.30 11.96 8.47
C ASP A 13 -5.77 10.63 7.90
N LEU A 14 -4.73 10.08 8.54
CA LEU A 14 -4.12 8.79 8.13
C LEU A 14 -5.14 7.66 8.00
N ASN A 15 -6.16 7.64 8.89
CA ASN A 15 -7.20 6.61 8.89
C ASN A 15 -8.07 6.70 7.64
N THR A 16 -8.48 7.90 7.27
CA THR A 16 -9.34 8.16 6.10
C THR A 16 -8.61 7.80 4.81
N ILE A 17 -7.35 8.20 4.68
CA ILE A 17 -6.52 7.85 3.51
C ILE A 17 -6.32 6.34 3.43
N THR A 18 -5.97 5.69 4.54
CA THR A 18 -5.80 4.23 4.57
C THR A 18 -7.07 3.50 4.14
N ARG A 19 -8.24 3.95 4.62
CA ARG A 19 -9.54 3.38 4.22
C ARG A 19 -9.84 3.58 2.75
N MET A 20 -9.60 4.78 2.22
CA MET A 20 -9.80 5.08 0.80
C MET A 20 -8.93 4.19 -0.08
N GLN A 21 -7.65 4.03 0.28
CA GLN A 21 -6.70 3.27 -0.52
C GLN A 21 -6.96 1.76 -0.49
N ARG A 22 -7.46 1.25 0.64
CA ARG A 22 -8.01 -0.12 0.71
C ARG A 22 -9.13 -0.35 -0.30
N LEU A 23 -10.00 0.63 -0.53
CA LEU A 23 -11.13 0.52 -1.47
C LEU A 23 -10.72 0.72 -2.94
N LYS A 24 -9.64 1.46 -3.22
CA LYS A 24 -9.19 1.76 -4.59
C LYS A 24 -8.22 0.71 -5.12
N THR A 25 -7.06 0.59 -4.46
CA THR A 25 -5.94 -0.23 -4.93
C THR A 25 -5.96 -1.61 -4.26
N GLY A 26 -6.28 -1.65 -2.96
CA GLY A 26 -6.37 -2.91 -2.21
C GLY A 26 -7.44 -3.85 -2.73
N ALA A 27 -8.60 -3.33 -3.17
CA ALA A 27 -9.73 -4.15 -3.61
C ALA A 27 -9.41 -5.05 -4.82
N LEU A 28 -8.68 -4.55 -5.82
CA LEU A 28 -8.34 -5.34 -7.00
C LEU A 28 -7.26 -6.40 -6.71
N ILE A 29 -6.29 -6.08 -5.85
CA ILE A 29 -5.28 -7.06 -5.39
C ILE A 29 -5.96 -8.16 -4.58
N SER A 30 -6.85 -7.80 -3.66
CA SER A 30 -7.65 -8.75 -2.87
C SER A 30 -8.49 -9.64 -3.78
N TYR A 31 -9.15 -9.08 -4.79
CA TYR A 31 -9.93 -9.86 -5.75
C TYR A 31 -9.06 -10.87 -6.51
N ALA A 32 -7.90 -10.46 -7.02
CA ALA A 32 -7.01 -11.35 -7.78
C ALA A 32 -6.56 -12.56 -6.95
N LEU A 33 -6.22 -12.32 -5.67
CA LEU A 33 -5.80 -13.38 -4.76
C LEU A 33 -6.97 -14.26 -4.31
N GLU A 34 -8.14 -13.67 -4.04
CA GLU A 34 -9.34 -14.42 -3.69
C GLU A 34 -9.80 -15.33 -4.84
N ALA A 35 -9.81 -14.83 -6.07
CA ALA A 35 -10.14 -15.62 -7.25
C ALA A 35 -9.18 -16.83 -7.40
N GLY A 36 -7.88 -16.60 -7.26
CA GLY A 36 -6.87 -17.67 -7.28
C GLY A 36 -7.07 -18.68 -6.15
N ALA A 37 -7.40 -18.22 -4.94
CA ALA A 37 -7.68 -19.07 -3.80
C ALA A 37 -8.93 -19.96 -4.00
N ILE A 38 -9.98 -19.41 -4.60
CA ILE A 38 -11.20 -20.16 -4.93
C ILE A 38 -10.92 -21.24 -5.98
N ILE A 39 -10.26 -20.87 -7.08
CA ILE A 39 -9.91 -21.80 -8.16
C ILE A 39 -8.98 -22.91 -7.65
N GLY A 40 -8.03 -22.55 -6.77
CA GLY A 40 -7.09 -23.49 -6.17
C GLY A 40 -7.65 -24.31 -5.01
N HIS A 41 -8.94 -24.16 -4.66
CA HIS A 41 -9.58 -24.82 -3.52
C HIS A 41 -8.81 -24.62 -2.19
N ALA A 42 -8.31 -23.41 -1.98
CA ALA A 42 -7.57 -23.05 -0.78
C ALA A 42 -8.44 -23.22 0.48
N ARG A 43 -7.82 -23.72 1.54
CA ARG A 43 -8.45 -23.85 2.87
C ARG A 43 -8.69 -22.47 3.47
N GLU A 44 -9.59 -22.39 4.45
CA GLU A 44 -9.91 -21.13 5.12
C GLU A 44 -8.68 -20.40 5.67
N ALA A 45 -7.74 -21.12 6.30
CA ALA A 45 -6.50 -20.55 6.79
C ALA A 45 -5.64 -19.93 5.68
N GLU A 46 -5.58 -20.58 4.50
CA GLU A 46 -4.85 -20.07 3.33
C GLU A 46 -5.54 -18.85 2.74
N ARG A 47 -6.89 -18.83 2.69
CA ARG A 47 -7.66 -17.66 2.25
C ARG A 47 -7.44 -16.46 3.18
N ASN A 48 -7.45 -16.68 4.49
CA ASN A 48 -7.21 -15.63 5.49
C ASN A 48 -5.78 -15.08 5.39
N ALA A 49 -4.79 -15.96 5.18
CA ALA A 49 -3.42 -15.57 4.91
C ALA A 49 -3.29 -14.70 3.64
N LEU A 50 -3.91 -15.13 2.53
CA LEU A 50 -3.92 -14.36 1.28
C LEU A 50 -4.63 -13.01 1.42
N ALA A 51 -5.71 -12.93 2.21
CA ALA A 51 -6.40 -11.68 2.49
C ALA A 51 -5.53 -10.71 3.31
N GLY A 52 -4.83 -11.20 4.33
CA GLY A 52 -3.86 -10.39 5.09
C GLY A 52 -2.74 -9.86 4.20
N PHE A 53 -2.13 -10.76 3.43
CA PHE A 53 -1.12 -10.42 2.43
C PHE A 53 -1.60 -9.37 1.42
N ALA A 54 -2.79 -9.53 0.85
CA ALA A 54 -3.37 -8.59 -0.11
C ALA A 54 -3.50 -7.17 0.45
N ASN A 55 -3.99 -7.06 1.69
CA ASN A 55 -4.21 -5.78 2.36
C ASN A 55 -2.89 -5.05 2.61
N ASP A 56 -1.88 -5.76 3.12
CA ASP A 56 -0.59 -5.15 3.44
C ASP A 56 0.20 -4.80 2.17
N LEU A 57 0.20 -5.68 1.16
CA LEU A 57 0.84 -5.41 -0.12
C LEU A 57 0.18 -4.24 -0.84
N GLY A 58 -1.15 -4.17 -0.87
CA GLY A 58 -1.87 -3.07 -1.52
C GLY A 58 -1.61 -1.72 -0.86
N LEU A 59 -1.49 -1.69 0.48
CA LEU A 59 -1.12 -0.47 1.20
C LEU A 59 0.35 -0.10 0.97
N ALA A 60 1.26 -1.08 0.99
CA ALA A 60 2.67 -0.87 0.70
C ALA A 60 2.87 -0.31 -0.71
N TYR A 61 2.13 -0.82 -1.70
CA TYR A 61 2.17 -0.35 -3.08
C TYR A 61 1.82 1.14 -3.17
N GLN A 62 0.75 1.57 -2.51
CA GLN A 62 0.33 2.97 -2.55
C GLN A 62 1.35 3.91 -1.90
N ILE A 63 1.91 3.51 -0.75
CA ILE A 63 2.91 4.34 -0.08
C ILE A 63 4.20 4.42 -0.92
N ALA A 64 4.59 3.32 -1.58
CA ALA A 64 5.72 3.34 -2.50
C ALA A 64 5.48 4.27 -3.70
N ASP A 65 4.27 4.28 -4.26
CA ASP A 65 3.85 5.20 -5.33
C ASP A 65 3.93 6.67 -4.86
N ASP A 66 3.37 6.98 -3.69
CA ASP A 66 3.44 8.32 -3.09
C ASP A 66 4.89 8.79 -2.86
N ILE A 67 5.80 7.88 -2.49
CA ILE A 67 7.24 8.16 -2.33
C ILE A 67 7.87 8.47 -3.70
N LEU A 68 7.61 7.66 -4.72
CA LEU A 68 8.17 7.85 -6.05
C LEU A 68 7.73 9.19 -6.66
N ASP A 69 6.47 9.56 -6.46
CA ASP A 69 5.90 10.85 -6.88
C ASP A 69 6.58 12.01 -6.15
N ALA A 70 6.74 11.91 -4.82
CA ALA A 70 7.36 12.95 -4.02
C ALA A 70 8.85 13.14 -4.33
N GLU A 71 9.58 12.06 -4.63
CA GLU A 71 10.99 12.13 -5.05
C GLU A 71 11.14 12.58 -6.51
N GLY A 72 10.10 12.42 -7.33
CA GLY A 72 10.08 12.81 -8.74
C GLY A 72 9.91 14.32 -8.93
N ASP A 73 9.25 14.94 -7.97
CA ASP A 73 9.09 16.37 -7.87
C ASP A 73 10.04 16.91 -6.79
N GLU A 74 11.24 17.33 -7.19
CA GLU A 74 12.26 17.91 -6.29
C GLU A 74 11.71 19.07 -5.43
N SER A 75 10.62 19.71 -5.86
CA SER A 75 9.93 20.77 -5.11
C SER A 75 9.14 20.27 -3.89
N ILE A 76 8.75 18.99 -3.87
CA ILE A 76 7.99 18.34 -2.79
C ILE A 76 8.91 17.84 -1.68
N VAL A 77 10.09 17.29 -2.02
CA VAL A 77 11.05 16.73 -1.04
C VAL A 77 11.46 17.75 0.03
N GLY A 78 11.73 19.00 -0.38
CA GLY A 78 12.13 20.08 0.53
C GLY A 78 10.97 20.79 1.24
N LYS A 79 9.74 20.70 0.71
CA LYS A 79 8.54 21.33 1.29
C LYS A 79 7.75 20.40 2.21
N ALA A 80 7.81 19.08 2.03
CA ALA A 80 7.08 18.11 2.83
C ALA A 80 7.38 18.21 4.34
N VAL A 81 8.57 18.70 4.71
CA VAL A 81 8.99 18.91 6.11
C VAL A 81 8.65 20.32 6.61
N SER A 82 8.28 21.28 5.75
CA SER A 82 8.18 22.69 6.18
C SER A 82 7.03 23.53 5.65
N LYS A 83 6.31 23.17 4.60
CA LYS A 83 5.23 24.01 4.05
C LYS A 83 4.23 23.17 3.26
N ASP A 84 3.08 22.91 3.87
CA ASP A 84 1.83 23.56 3.52
C ASP A 84 0.64 22.68 3.92
N LYS A 85 -0.07 23.14 4.95
CA LYS A 85 -1.46 22.78 5.25
C LYS A 85 -2.43 23.19 4.12
N ASP A 86 -1.93 23.82 3.06
CA ASP A 86 -2.70 24.53 2.03
C ASP A 86 -2.76 23.78 0.68
N ALA A 87 -2.03 22.67 0.50
CA ALA A 87 -2.23 21.79 -0.64
C ALA A 87 -3.18 20.65 -0.24
N GLY A 88 -4.46 20.77 -0.57
CA GLY A 88 -5.55 19.86 -0.21
C GLY A 88 -5.46 18.39 -0.67
N LYS A 89 -4.27 17.89 -1.04
CA LYS A 89 -4.02 16.47 -1.35
C LYS A 89 -3.16 15.84 -0.26
N ALA A 90 -3.81 15.42 0.82
CA ALA A 90 -3.16 14.62 1.84
C ALA A 90 -2.87 13.21 1.26
N ASN A 91 -1.59 12.82 1.33
CA ASN A 91 -1.05 11.50 0.95
C ASN A 91 -0.08 10.99 2.04
N PHE A 92 0.44 9.77 1.92
CA PHE A 92 1.24 9.19 3.00
C PHE A 92 2.55 9.94 3.27
N VAL A 93 3.19 10.49 2.24
CA VAL A 93 4.43 11.27 2.39
C VAL A 93 4.17 12.60 3.09
N THR A 94 3.10 13.31 2.75
CA THR A 94 2.74 14.58 3.42
C THR A 94 2.42 14.39 4.91
N LEU A 95 1.91 13.21 5.31
CA LEU A 95 1.53 12.92 6.68
C LEU A 95 2.64 12.30 7.54
N LEU A 96 3.49 11.46 6.94
CA LEU A 96 4.54 10.71 7.66
C LEU A 96 5.96 11.26 7.41
N GLY A 97 6.12 12.13 6.43
CA GLY A 97 7.42 12.43 5.83
C GLY A 97 7.95 11.26 4.99
N VAL A 98 8.95 11.52 4.14
CA VAL A 98 9.54 10.51 3.25
C VAL A 98 10.13 9.33 4.05
N ASP A 99 10.89 9.62 5.11
CA ASP A 99 11.51 8.57 5.92
C ASP A 99 10.49 7.73 6.70
N GLY A 100 9.44 8.37 7.24
CA GLY A 100 8.34 7.68 7.90
C GLY A 100 7.55 6.81 6.94
N ALA A 101 7.28 7.31 5.72
CA ALA A 101 6.65 6.53 4.65
C ALA A 101 7.51 5.32 4.27
N ARG A 102 8.81 5.48 4.07
CA ARG A 102 9.75 4.38 3.78
C ARG A 102 9.79 3.33 4.90
N GLN A 103 9.78 3.76 6.16
CA GLN A 103 9.71 2.84 7.30
C GLN A 103 8.38 2.07 7.30
N ARG A 104 7.28 2.74 7.00
CA ARG A 104 5.95 2.12 6.93
C ARG A 104 5.86 1.07 5.83
N VAL A 105 6.41 1.33 4.63
CA VAL A 105 6.48 0.34 3.55
C VAL A 105 7.26 -0.89 3.99
N ARG A 106 8.43 -0.72 4.63
CA ARG A 106 9.24 -1.86 5.10
C ARG A 106 8.50 -2.73 6.11
N LEU A 107 7.76 -2.10 7.04
CA LEU A 107 6.94 -2.83 8.02
C LEU A 107 5.84 -3.63 7.33
N LEU A 108 5.08 -3.01 6.43
CA LEU A 108 4.01 -3.68 5.68
C LEU A 108 4.54 -4.82 4.80
N ALA A 109 5.70 -4.62 4.18
CA ALA A 109 6.35 -5.67 3.41
C ALA A 109 6.76 -6.87 4.27
N ALA A 110 7.29 -6.64 5.48
CA ALA A 110 7.60 -7.72 6.42
C ALA A 110 6.34 -8.49 6.84
N GLN A 111 5.26 -7.77 7.18
CA GLN A 111 3.96 -8.36 7.55
C GLN A 111 3.34 -9.16 6.41
N ALA A 112 3.39 -8.62 5.18
CA ALA A 112 2.95 -9.32 3.98
C ALA A 112 3.69 -10.64 3.79
N LYS A 113 5.02 -10.66 3.96
CA LYS A 113 5.82 -11.90 3.87
C LYS A 113 5.46 -12.90 4.97
N GLU A 114 5.19 -12.42 6.19
CA GLU A 114 4.80 -13.27 7.31
C GLU A 114 3.46 -13.97 7.07
N HIS A 115 2.48 -13.27 6.49
CA HIS A 115 1.21 -13.87 6.08
C HIS A 115 1.40 -15.06 5.11
N LEU A 116 2.43 -15.02 4.27
CA LEU A 116 2.70 -16.09 3.30
C LEU A 116 3.44 -17.30 3.87
N ALA A 117 3.90 -17.27 5.14
CA ALA A 117 4.68 -18.33 5.74
C ALA A 117 4.00 -19.71 5.69
N ILE A 118 2.66 -19.74 5.74
CA ILE A 118 1.86 -20.98 5.64
C ILE A 118 2.06 -21.73 4.32
N PHE A 119 2.40 -21.02 3.24
CA PHE A 119 2.60 -21.59 1.90
C PHE A 119 4.03 -22.11 1.68
N ARG A 120 4.98 -21.80 2.58
CA ARG A 120 6.39 -22.22 2.50
C ARG A 120 6.98 -21.88 1.11
N ASP A 121 7.67 -22.83 0.48
CA ASP A 121 8.34 -22.64 -0.82
C ASP A 121 7.38 -22.31 -1.97
N LYS A 122 6.07 -22.59 -1.82
CA LYS A 122 5.08 -22.25 -2.83
C LYS A 122 4.80 -20.75 -2.92
N ALA A 123 5.22 -19.96 -1.92
CA ALA A 123 4.99 -18.52 -1.88
C ALA A 123 5.92 -17.69 -2.80
N HIS A 124 6.92 -18.29 -3.44
CA HIS A 124 8.02 -17.57 -4.10
C HIS A 124 7.57 -16.43 -5.05
N ILE A 125 6.55 -16.64 -5.89
CA ILE A 125 6.03 -15.58 -6.79
C ILE A 125 5.44 -14.41 -5.99
N LEU A 126 4.68 -14.69 -4.93
CA LEU A 126 4.07 -13.66 -4.09
C LEU A 126 5.11 -12.97 -3.20
N LEU A 127 6.17 -13.66 -2.79
CA LEU A 127 7.29 -13.04 -2.09
C LEU A 127 8.04 -12.07 -3.02
N HIS A 128 8.26 -12.46 -4.27
CA HIS A 128 8.90 -11.59 -5.27
C HIS A 128 8.07 -10.34 -5.57
N SER A 129 6.73 -10.40 -5.52
CA SER A 129 5.91 -9.20 -5.71
C SER A 129 6.09 -8.20 -4.57
N VAL A 130 6.33 -8.65 -3.33
CA VAL A 130 6.70 -7.76 -2.21
C VAL A 130 8.04 -7.07 -2.49
N ASP A 131 9.04 -7.83 -2.94
CA ASP A 131 10.36 -7.29 -3.24
C ASP A 131 10.31 -6.30 -4.42
N TYR A 132 9.45 -6.56 -5.40
CA TYR A 132 9.19 -5.62 -6.48
C TYR A 132 8.58 -4.31 -5.98
N VAL A 133 7.61 -4.36 -5.07
CA VAL A 133 7.02 -3.15 -4.46
C VAL A 133 8.06 -2.35 -3.68
N LEU A 134 8.95 -3.01 -2.95
CA LEU A 134 10.01 -2.35 -2.19
C LEU A 134 11.07 -1.66 -3.07
N ASN A 135 11.38 -2.26 -4.23
CA ASN A 135 12.47 -1.81 -5.10
C ASN A 135 11.96 -1.25 -6.43
N ARG A 136 10.71 -0.79 -6.47
CA ARG A 136 10.03 -0.43 -7.71
C ARG A 136 10.83 0.65 -8.45
N PRO A 137 11.35 0.35 -9.67
CA PRO A 137 11.97 1.39 -10.49
C PRO A 137 10.91 2.36 -10.98
N ARG A 138 11.31 3.61 -11.24
CA ARG A 138 10.45 4.58 -11.93
C ARG A 138 10.04 4.10 -13.31
#